data_AF-A0A1F6KGC7-F1
#
_entry.id   AF-A0A1F6KGC7-F1
#
_cell.length_a   1.000
_cell.length_b   1.000
_cell.length_c   1.000
_cell.angle_alpha   90.00
_cell.angle_beta   90.00
_cell.angle_gamma   90.00
#
_symmetry.space_group_name_H-M   'P 1'
#
loop_
_entity.id
_entity.type
_entity.pdbx_description
1 polymer ?
#
loop_
_entity_poly.entity_id
_entity_poly.type
_entity_poly.pdbx_seq_one_letter_code
_entity_poly.pdbx_strand_id
1 'polypeptide(L)'
;MKKPYLIITILLGLVIVLSITRAFLHNMLSTSGIFVSRAEQEINFYKTQNAILAEELLTESSLTNTIEKARESGFTDENTLMVIKTSRPLAVRP
;
A
#
# COMPACT_ATOMS: atom_id res chain seq x y z
N MET A 1 23.49 -53.57 41.66
CA MET A 1 23.38 -53.51 40.19
C MET A 1 22.23 -52.63 39.64
N LYS A 2 21.48 -51.89 40.49
CA LYS A 2 20.30 -51.09 40.06
C LYS A 2 20.61 -49.63 39.65
N LYS A 3 21.79 -49.11 40.04
CA LYS A 3 22.23 -47.73 39.76
C LYS A 3 22.38 -47.39 38.26
N PRO A 4 22.91 -48.26 37.37
CA PRO A 4 23.03 -47.92 35.95
C PRO A 4 21.67 -47.82 35.26
N TYR A 5 20.70 -48.67 35.62
CA TYR A 5 19.34 -48.62 35.08
C TYR A 5 18.61 -47.31 35.44
N LEU A 6 18.89 -46.75 36.62
CA LEU A 6 18.33 -45.47 37.04
C LEU A 6 18.85 -44.31 36.18
N ILE A 7 20.15 -44.32 35.85
CA ILE A 7 20.75 -43.31 34.97
C ILE A 7 20.19 -43.42 33.54
N ILE A 8 20.06 -44.64 33.02
CA ILE A 8 19.52 -44.90 31.68
C ILE A 8 18.06 -44.44 31.56
N THR A 9 17.24 -44.70 32.59
CA THR A 9 15.84 -44.28 32.59
C THR A 9 15.67 -42.76 32.66
N ILE A 10 16.49 -42.07 33.46
CA ILE A 10 16.52 -40.60 33.48
C ILE A 10 16.94 -40.05 32.12
N LEU A 11 17.98 -40.61 31.50
CA LEU A 11 18.46 -40.18 30.20
C LEU A 11 17.38 -40.34 29.12
N LEU A 12 16.68 -41.49 29.12
CA LEU A 12 15.58 -41.75 28.21
C LEU A 12 14.43 -40.76 28.41
N GLY A 13 14.06 -40.49 29.67
CA GLY A 13 13.06 -39.48 30.01
C GLY A 13 13.44 -38.09 29.51
N LEU A 14 14.70 -37.70 29.69
CA LEU A 14 15.22 -36.42 29.21
C LEU A 14 15.09 -36.29 27.69
N VAL A 15 15.47 -37.33 26.94
CA VAL A 15 15.36 -37.34 25.47
C VAL A 15 13.90 -37.18 25.02
N ILE A 16 12.98 -37.89 25.67
CA ILE A 16 11.54 -37.80 25.37
C ILE A 16 11.03 -36.38 25.61
N VAL A 17 11.33 -35.80 26.78
CA VAL A 17 10.90 -34.44 27.14
C VAL A 17 11.47 -33.41 26.16
N LEU A 18 12.76 -33.50 25.83
CA LEU A 18 13.38 -32.59 24.85
C LEU A 18 12.73 -32.71 23.47
N SER A 19 12.42 -33.93 23.04
CA SER A 19 11.83 -34.20 21.73
C SER A 19 10.42 -33.61 21.62
N ILE A 20 9.58 -33.80 22.64
CA ILE A 20 8.23 -33.23 22.72
C ILE A 20 8.30 -31.70 22.74
N THR A 21 9.18 -31.13 23.57
CA THR A 21 9.35 -29.68 23.68
C THR A 21 9.78 -29.07 22.35
N ARG A 22 10.72 -29.70 21.66
CA ARG A 22 11.19 -29.25 20.33
C ARG A 22 10.07 -29.30 19.30
N ALA A 23 9.27 -30.37 19.27
CA ALA A 23 8.15 -30.49 18.34
C ALA A 23 7.07 -29.42 18.60
N PHE A 24 6.78 -29.14 19.87
CA PHE A 24 5.83 -28.09 20.25
C PHE A 24 6.33 -26.70 19.82
N LEU A 25 7.60 -26.36 20.11
CA LEU A 25 8.20 -25.10 19.69
C LEU A 25 8.21 -24.95 18.16
N HIS A 26 8.54 -26.01 17.42
CA HIS A 26 8.58 -25.98 15.96
C HIS A 26 7.19 -25.72 15.37
N ASN A 27 6.15 -26.38 15.88
CA ASN A 27 4.78 -26.16 15.44
C ASN A 27 4.29 -24.74 15.76
N MET A 28 4.65 -24.23 16.94
CA MET A 28 4.30 -22.86 17.33
C MET A 28 5.03 -21.82 16.48
N LEU A 29 6.33 -21.98 16.25
CA LEU A 29 7.11 -21.08 15.38
C LEU A 29 6.63 -21.14 13.94
N SER A 30 6.30 -22.32 13.41
CA SER A 30 5.80 -22.47 12.05
C SER A 30 4.46 -21.74 11.88
N THR A 31 3.57 -21.85 12.86
CA THR A 31 2.28 -21.15 12.84
C THR A 31 2.44 -19.64 12.97
N SER A 32 3.28 -19.18 13.90
CA SER A 32 3.55 -17.75 14.09
C SER A 32 4.29 -17.12 12.90
N GLY A 33 5.23 -17.85 12.30
CA GLY A 33 5.97 -17.38 11.12
C GLY A 33 5.07 -17.18 9.90
N ILE A 34 4.10 -18.07 9.69
CA ILE A 34 3.10 -17.91 8.62
C ILE A 34 2.20 -16.71 8.88
N PHE A 35 1.78 -16.48 10.13
CA PHE A 35 0.95 -15.33 10.48
C PHE A 35 1.70 -14.00 10.27
N VAL A 36 2.94 -13.91 10.75
CA VAL A 36 3.80 -12.74 10.56
C VAL A 36 4.06 -12.49 9.06
N SER A 37 4.36 -13.54 8.30
CA SER A 37 4.57 -13.43 6.86
C SER A 37 3.35 -12.91 6.11
N ARG A 38 2.14 -13.36 6.47
CA ARG A 38 0.89 -12.85 5.89
C ARG A 38 0.64 -11.39 6.25
N ALA A 39 0.83 -11.03 7.52
CA ALA A 39 0.69 -9.64 7.96
C ALA A 39 1.68 -8.71 7.24
N GLU A 40 2.92 -9.16 7.06
CA GLU A 40 3.94 -8.38 6.36
C GLU A 40 3.64 -8.25 4.87
N GLN A 41 3.10 -9.29 4.24
CA GLN A 41 2.64 -9.23 2.85
C GLN A 41 1.51 -8.21 2.67
N GLU A 42 0.54 -8.19 3.59
CA GLU A 42 -0.57 -7.24 3.58
C GLU A 42 -0.12 -5.79 3.82
N ILE A 43 0.79 -5.57 4.76
CA ILE A 43 1.40 -4.26 5.01
C ILE A 43 2.13 -3.76 3.74
N ASN A 44 2.91 -4.62 3.09
CA ASN A 44 3.63 -4.23 1.88
C ASN A 44 2.67 -3.92 0.73
N PHE A 45 1.59 -4.69 0.57
CA PHE A 45 0.55 -4.41 -0.42
C PHE A 45 -0.07 -3.01 -0.24
N TYR A 46 -0.48 -2.66 0.98
CA TYR A 46 -1.03 -1.32 1.24
C TYR A 46 -0.02 -0.20 1.09
N LYS A 47 1.26 -0.43 1.47
CA LYS A 47 2.32 0.56 1.24
C LYS A 47 2.50 0.86 -0.24
N THR A 48 2.51 -0.17 -1.09
CA THR A 48 2.63 0.00 -2.54
C THR A 48 1.43 0.76 -3.11
N GLN A 49 0.21 0.41 -2.72
CA GLN A 49 -0.99 1.13 -3.18
C GLN A 49 -0.98 2.60 -2.76
N ASN A 50 -0.57 2.91 -1.52
CA ASN A 50 -0.46 4.28 -1.05
C ASN A 50 0.61 5.07 -1.81
N ALA A 51 1.73 4.42 -2.19
CA ALA A 51 2.77 5.06 -2.99
C ALA A 51 2.28 5.41 -4.40
N ILE A 52 1.59 4.48 -5.06
CA ILE A 52 0.99 4.70 -6.39
C ILE A 52 -0.04 5.82 -6.31
N LEU A 53 -0.93 5.78 -5.33
CA LEU A 53 -1.95 6.81 -5.14
C LEU A 53 -1.35 8.19 -4.88
N ALA A 54 -0.26 8.26 -4.11
CA ALA A 54 0.45 9.51 -3.87
C ALA A 54 1.07 10.07 -5.16
N GLU A 55 1.63 9.21 -6.01
CA GLU A 55 2.20 9.59 -7.31
C GLU A 55 1.11 10.13 -8.26
N GLU A 56 -0.03 9.45 -8.36
CA GLU A 56 -1.19 9.90 -9.14
C GLU A 56 -1.68 11.26 -8.63
N LEU A 57 -1.84 11.41 -7.33
CA LEU A 57 -2.30 12.66 -6.72
C LEU A 57 -1.33 13.82 -6.96
N LEU A 58 -0.03 13.58 -6.86
CA LEU A 58 0.98 14.59 -7.18
C LEU A 58 0.98 14.97 -8.66
N THR A 59 0.74 14.01 -9.54
CA THR A 59 0.64 14.24 -10.99
C THR A 59 -0.57 15.11 -11.30
N GLU A 60 -1.76 14.73 -10.82
CA GLU A 60 -2.99 15.50 -10.98
C GLU A 60 -2.88 16.90 -10.36
N SER A 61 -2.29 17.02 -9.18
CA SER A 61 -2.04 18.30 -8.54
C SER A 61 -1.09 19.18 -9.35
N SER A 62 -0.08 18.60 -9.99
CA SER A 62 0.88 19.33 -10.83
C SER A 62 0.21 19.83 -12.11
N LEU A 63 -0.64 19.00 -12.73
CA LEU A 63 -1.45 19.40 -13.88
C LEU A 63 -2.41 20.53 -13.51
N THR A 64 -3.14 20.37 -12.41
CA THR A 64 -4.07 21.40 -11.90
C THR A 64 -3.37 22.73 -11.64
N ASN A 65 -2.20 22.71 -11.01
CA ASN A 65 -1.40 23.92 -10.77
C ASN A 65 -0.93 24.56 -12.09
N THR A 66 -0.60 23.75 -13.09
CA THR A 66 -0.20 24.25 -14.42
C THR A 66 -1.38 24.90 -15.13
N ILE A 67 -2.57 24.28 -15.06
CA ILE A 67 -3.82 24.84 -15.60
C ILE A 67 -4.14 26.17 -14.93
N GLU A 68 -4.05 26.25 -13.60
CA GLU A 68 -4.33 27.48 -12.87
C GLU A 68 -3.37 28.61 -13.27
N LYS A 69 -2.07 28.31 -13.39
CA LYS A 69 -1.08 29.29 -13.87
C LYS A 69 -1.30 29.71 -15.31
N ALA A 70 -1.72 28.79 -16.18
CA ALA A 70 -2.07 29.10 -17.56
C ALA A 70 -3.28 30.05 -17.60
N ARG A 71 -4.29 29.78 -16.77
CA ARG A 71 -5.47 30.64 -16.61
C ARG A 71 -5.12 32.04 -16.10
N GLU A 72 -4.27 32.14 -15.08
CA GLU A 72 -3.74 33.42 -14.59
C GLU A 72 -2.95 34.17 -15.67
N SER A 73 -2.24 33.44 -16.54
CA SER A 73 -1.49 34.02 -17.66
C SER A 73 -2.37 34.41 -18.86
N GLY A 74 -3.69 34.25 -18.76
CA GLY A 74 -4.65 34.66 -19.78
C GLY A 74 -4.95 33.60 -20.85
N PHE A 75 -4.47 32.36 -20.67
CA PHE A 75 -4.92 31.24 -21.49
C PHE A 75 -6.35 30.86 -21.08
N THR A 76 -7.21 30.67 -22.07
CA THR A 76 -8.64 30.40 -21.91
C THR A 76 -8.93 29.02 -22.47
N ASP A 77 -9.82 28.26 -21.84
CA ASP A 77 -10.24 26.95 -22.34
C ASP A 77 -10.90 27.07 -23.73
N GLU A 78 -10.63 26.10 -24.60
CA GLU A 78 -11.05 26.07 -26.01
C GLU A 78 -12.59 26.08 -26.19
N ASN A 79 -13.35 25.74 -25.15
CA ASN A 79 -14.82 25.69 -25.21
C ASN A 79 -15.53 27.04 -24.98
N THR A 80 -14.79 28.12 -24.78
CA THR A 80 -15.40 29.45 -24.74
C THR A 80 -15.66 29.90 -26.18
N LEU A 81 -16.78 29.45 -26.77
CA LEU A 81 -17.32 29.95 -28.03
C LEU A 81 -17.31 31.48 -27.98
N MET A 82 -16.30 32.07 -28.62
CA MET A 82 -16.10 33.52 -28.65
C MET A 82 -17.18 34.08 -29.58
N VAL A 83 -18.38 34.30 -29.04
CA VAL A 83 -19.47 34.93 -29.76
C VAL A 83 -19.06 36.38 -29.96
N ILE A 84 -18.46 36.68 -31.12
CA ILE A 84 -18.27 38.05 -31.58
C ILE A 84 -19.66 38.66 -31.72
N LYS A 85 -20.13 39.39 -30.70
CA LYS A 85 -21.33 40.21 -30.80
C LYS A 85 -21.04 41.33 -31.79
N THR A 86 -21.26 41.09 -33.08
CA THR A 86 -21.25 42.15 -34.08
C THR A 86 -22.52 42.98 -33.89
N SER A 87 -22.53 43.92 -32.95
CA SER A 87 -23.56 44.95 -32.93
C SER A 87 -23.24 45.97 -34.03
N ARG A 88 -23.40 45.59 -35.29
CA ARG A 88 -23.46 46.59 -36.37
C ARG A 88 -24.84 47.23 -36.31
N PRO A 89 -24.99 48.54 -36.05
CA PRO A 89 -26.29 49.17 -36.14
C PRO A 89 -26.73 49.11 -37.60
N LEU A 90 -27.83 48.40 -37.85
CA LEU A 90 -28.52 48.45 -39.15
C LEU A 90 -29.00 49.89 -39.32
N ALA A 91 -28.43 50.61 -40.28
CA ALA A 91 -28.89 51.94 -40.64
C ALA A 91 -30.33 51.84 -41.15
N VAL A 92 -31.29 52.29 -40.34
CA VAL A 92 -32.66 52.53 -40.76
C VAL A 92 -32.64 53.78 -41.62
N ARG A 93 -32.93 53.61 -42.91
CA ARG A 93 -33.01 54.72 -43.88
C ARG A 93 -34.30 55.52 -43.62
N PRO A 94 -34.27 56.86 -43.68
CA PRO A 94 -35.43 57.72 -43.43
C PRO A 94 -36.55 57.52 -44.43
#